data_AF-A0A2U8E4S0-F1
#
_entry.id   AF-A0A2U8E4S0-F1
#
_cell.length_a   1.000
_cell.length_b   1.000
_cell.length_c   1.000
_cell.angle_alpha   90.00
_cell.angle_beta   90.00
_cell.angle_gamma   90.00
#
_symmetry.space_group_name_H-M   'P 1'
#
loop_
_entity.id
_entity.type
_entity.pdbx_description
1 polymer ?
#
loop_
_entity_poly.entity_id
_entity_poly.type
_entity_poly.pdbx_seq_one_letter_code
_entity_poly.pdbx_strand_id
1 'polypeptide(L)'
;MKTNTKHNKPGSNKTASATPEVDAFFAGPVDPRAEGRALGLEVITHLLLWMSDAPTLESRGLRATVALYCIRPDLIGGLTFEQIGELAGCTPQSVHKLANDFRENTGMQS
;
A
#
# COMPACT_ATOMS: atom_id res chain seq x y z
N MET A 1 50.51 43.87 -25.63
CA MET A 1 50.36 43.42 -27.03
C MET A 1 51.07 42.07 -27.16
N LYS A 2 50.44 41.08 -27.83
CA LYS A 2 50.78 39.63 -27.98
C LYS A 2 50.08 38.72 -26.93
N THR A 3 48.87 38.17 -27.16
CA THR A 3 48.46 36.96 -27.95
C THR A 3 48.94 35.64 -27.33
N ASN A 4 48.28 34.48 -27.37
CA ASN A 4 46.91 34.00 -27.54
C ASN A 4 47.01 32.46 -27.30
N THR A 5 46.17 31.90 -26.44
CA THR A 5 45.41 30.63 -26.62
C THR A 5 46.07 29.31 -27.13
N LYS A 6 45.99 28.29 -26.22
CA LYS A 6 45.58 26.86 -26.36
C LYS A 6 46.58 25.69 -26.52
N HIS A 7 46.25 24.67 -25.68
CA HIS A 7 46.30 23.20 -25.81
C HIS A 7 47.47 22.46 -25.14
N ASN A 8 47.20 21.77 -24.01
CA ASN A 8 46.90 20.33 -24.04
C ASN A 8 46.33 19.81 -22.70
N LYS A 9 45.34 18.92 -22.77
CA LYS A 9 44.74 18.20 -21.63
C LYS A 9 45.75 17.20 -21.04
N PRO A 10 45.69 16.94 -19.73
CA PRO A 10 45.75 15.57 -19.22
C PRO A 10 44.33 15.13 -18.86
N GLY A 11 43.97 13.93 -19.28
CA GLY A 11 42.68 13.32 -18.97
C GLY A 11 42.41 13.33 -17.48
N SER A 12 41.33 14.00 -17.09
CA SER A 12 40.70 13.75 -15.81
C SER A 12 40.15 12.33 -15.89
N ASN A 13 40.89 11.37 -15.31
CA ASN A 13 40.29 10.14 -14.85
C ASN A 13 39.24 10.57 -13.84
N LYS A 14 38.00 10.69 -14.32
CA LYS A 14 36.81 10.77 -13.50
C LYS A 14 36.73 9.43 -12.79
N THR A 15 37.45 9.30 -11.69
CA THR A 15 37.18 8.30 -10.66
C THR A 15 35.70 8.49 -10.36
N ALA A 16 34.89 7.54 -10.83
CA ALA A 16 33.54 7.41 -10.34
C ALA A 16 33.69 7.38 -8.82
N SER A 17 33.23 8.43 -8.13
CA SER A 17 32.99 8.30 -6.71
C SER A 17 31.85 7.31 -6.61
N ALA A 18 32.19 6.03 -6.58
CA ALA A 18 31.35 5.01 -6.00
C ALA A 18 31.21 5.47 -4.55
N THR A 19 30.18 6.28 -4.28
CA THR A 19 29.46 6.14 -3.02
C THR A 19 29.25 4.65 -2.88
N PRO A 20 29.82 3.99 -1.86
CA PRO A 20 29.43 2.62 -1.60
C PRO A 20 27.93 2.72 -1.33
N GLU A 21 27.14 2.30 -2.30
CA GLU A 21 25.77 1.90 -2.07
C GLU A 21 25.92 0.86 -0.97
N VAL A 22 25.65 1.30 0.26
CA VAL A 22 25.88 0.49 1.45
C VAL A 22 25.02 -0.72 1.22
N ASP A 23 25.66 -1.84 0.87
CA ASP A 23 25.01 -3.07 0.47
C ASP A 23 23.91 -3.31 1.49
N ALA A 24 22.64 -3.36 1.08
CA ALA A 24 21.51 -3.42 2.02
C ALA A 24 21.66 -4.59 3.01
N PHE A 25 22.48 -5.57 2.63
CA PHE A 25 22.97 -6.68 3.43
C PHE A 25 23.77 -6.29 4.70
N PHE A 26 24.55 -5.19 4.69
CA PHE A 26 25.32 -4.68 5.83
C PHE A 26 24.62 -3.52 6.56
N ALA A 27 23.36 -3.21 6.21
CA ALA A 27 22.59 -2.24 6.97
C ALA A 27 22.41 -2.72 8.41
N GLY A 28 22.59 -1.80 9.37
CA GLY A 28 22.30 -2.10 10.78
C GLY A 28 20.83 -2.47 10.97
N PRO A 29 20.48 -3.16 12.08
CA PRO A 29 19.09 -3.52 12.36
C PRO A 29 18.18 -2.30 12.30
N VAL A 30 17.11 -2.39 11.50
CA VAL A 30 16.06 -1.36 11.47
C VAL A 30 15.37 -1.33 12.84
N ASP A 31 15.02 -0.13 13.33
CA ASP A 31 14.19 -0.03 14.55
C ASP A 31 12.87 -0.76 14.31
N PRO A 32 12.57 -1.85 15.04
CA PRO A 32 11.38 -2.66 14.79
C PRO A 32 10.09 -1.86 15.00
N ARG A 33 10.12 -0.79 15.80
CA ARG A 33 8.96 0.09 15.97
C ARG A 33 8.76 0.99 14.76
N ALA A 34 9.85 1.48 14.16
CA ALA A 34 9.77 2.29 12.95
C ALA A 34 9.26 1.44 11.78
N GLU A 35 9.79 0.23 11.63
CA GLU A 35 9.35 -0.73 10.61
C GLU A 35 7.87 -1.11 10.80
N GLY A 36 7.46 -1.46 12.03
CA GLY A 36 6.07 -1.79 12.31
C GLY A 36 5.09 -0.65 12.02
N ARG A 37 5.48 0.62 12.27
CA ARG A 37 4.67 1.78 11.90
C ARG A 37 4.58 1.97 10.38
N ALA A 38 5.68 1.77 9.66
CA ALA A 38 5.70 1.89 8.21
C ALA A 38 4.78 0.86 7.55
N LEU A 39 4.88 -0.41 7.98
CA LEU A 39 4.00 -1.50 7.54
C LEU A 39 2.53 -1.20 7.89
N GLY A 40 2.26 -0.73 9.12
CA GLY A 40 0.91 -0.36 9.54
C GLY A 40 0.31 0.75 8.67
N LEU A 41 1.09 1.80 8.36
CA LEU A 41 0.65 2.88 7.48
C LEU A 41 0.41 2.40 6.05
N GLU A 42 1.24 1.50 5.55
CA GLU A 42 1.06 0.89 4.23
C GLU A 42 -0.25 0.09 4.15
N VAL A 43 -0.56 -0.72 5.17
CA VAL A 43 -1.82 -1.46 5.24
C VAL A 43 -3.03 -0.52 5.31
N ILE A 44 -2.97 0.51 6.16
CA ILE A 44 -4.03 1.52 6.25
C ILE A 44 -4.24 2.23 4.92
N THR A 45 -3.16 2.57 4.22
CA THR A 45 -3.21 3.25 2.92
C THR A 45 -3.90 2.38 1.87
N HIS A 46 -3.52 1.11 1.74
CA HIS A 46 -4.16 0.18 0.81
C HIS A 46 -5.63 -0.05 1.14
N LEU A 47 -5.97 -0.18 2.43
CA LEU A 47 -7.34 -0.30 2.89
C LEU A 47 -8.18 0.93 2.50
N LEU A 48 -7.68 2.14 2.74
CA LEU A 48 -8.35 3.39 2.37
C LEU A 48 -8.53 3.52 0.86
N LEU A 49 -7.51 3.18 0.07
CA LEU A 49 -7.59 3.17 -1.39
C LEU A 49 -8.70 2.22 -1.86
N TRP A 50 -8.67 0.96 -1.40
CA TRP A 50 -9.66 -0.05 -1.80
C TRP A 50 -11.09 0.35 -1.42
N MET A 51 -11.30 0.91 -0.22
CA MET A 51 -12.63 1.39 0.19
C MET A 51 -13.11 2.57 -0.64
N SER A 52 -12.20 3.47 -1.03
CA SER A 52 -12.54 4.69 -1.79
C SER A 52 -12.83 4.44 -3.27
N ASP A 53 -12.37 3.31 -3.80
CA ASP A 53 -12.50 2.89 -5.20
C ASP A 53 -13.93 2.40 -5.54
N ALA A 54 -14.95 3.16 -5.13
CA ALA A 54 -16.34 2.90 -5.47
C ALA A 54 -17.06 4.21 -5.88
N PRO A 55 -18.05 4.14 -6.80
CA PRO A 55 -18.60 5.31 -7.46
C PRO A 55 -19.52 6.17 -6.58
N THR A 56 -20.08 5.61 -5.50
CA THR A 56 -21.05 6.30 -4.63
C THR A 56 -20.65 6.20 -3.17
N LEU A 57 -21.19 7.08 -2.33
CA LEU A 57 -20.91 7.05 -0.88
C LEU A 57 -21.41 5.74 -0.26
N GLU A 58 -22.58 5.27 -0.68
CA GLU A 58 -23.19 4.03 -0.22
C GLU A 58 -22.33 2.82 -0.58
N SER A 59 -21.79 2.78 -1.80
CA SER A 59 -20.92 1.68 -2.24
C SER A 59 -19.56 1.69 -1.52
N ARG A 60 -19.02 2.88 -1.18
CA ARG A 60 -17.84 2.99 -0.30
C ARG A 60 -18.14 2.53 1.13
N GLY A 61 -19.33 2.86 1.65
CA GLY A 61 -19.81 2.38 2.94
C GLY A 61 -19.95 0.86 2.97
N LEU A 62 -20.50 0.26 1.91
CA LEU A 62 -20.56 -1.19 1.75
C LEU A 62 -19.17 -1.84 1.75
N ARG A 63 -18.21 -1.26 1.00
CA ARG A 63 -16.82 -1.72 1.02
C ARG A 63 -16.23 -1.65 2.43
N ALA A 64 -16.41 -0.54 3.14
CA ALA A 64 -15.92 -0.40 4.52
C ALA A 64 -16.51 -1.46 5.46
N THR A 65 -17.82 -1.71 5.38
CA THR A 65 -18.49 -2.75 6.17
C THR A 65 -17.96 -4.15 5.84
N VAL A 66 -17.72 -4.45 4.56
CA VAL A 66 -17.15 -5.74 4.14
C VAL A 66 -15.71 -5.91 4.61
N ALA A 67 -14.89 -4.85 4.54
CA ALA A 67 -13.52 -4.91 5.07
C ALA A 67 -13.53 -5.18 6.58
N LEU A 68 -14.41 -4.52 7.34
CA LEU A 68 -14.59 -4.78 8.77
C LEU A 68 -15.05 -6.22 9.04
N TYR A 69 -16.00 -6.75 8.25
CA TYR A 69 -16.40 -8.15 8.34
C TYR A 69 -15.21 -9.10 8.17
N CYS A 70 -14.32 -8.83 7.20
CA CYS A 70 -13.16 -9.67 6.92
C CYS A 70 -12.06 -9.57 7.98
N ILE A 71 -11.86 -8.41 8.60
CA ILE A 71 -10.76 -8.16 9.55
C ILE A 71 -11.18 -8.43 11.00
N ARG A 72 -12.33 -7.87 11.42
CA ARG A 72 -12.85 -7.88 12.79
C ARG A 72 -14.39 -7.87 12.78
N PRO A 73 -15.03 -9.04 12.49
CA PRO A 73 -16.49 -9.14 12.39
C PRO A 73 -17.23 -8.79 13.69
N ASP A 74 -16.54 -8.85 14.83
CA ASP A 74 -17.06 -8.40 16.11
C ASP A 74 -17.35 -6.89 16.17
N LEU A 75 -16.62 -6.07 15.40
CA LEU A 75 -16.84 -4.61 15.36
C LEU A 75 -18.14 -4.21 14.64
N ILE A 76 -18.72 -5.14 13.89
CA ILE A 76 -20.01 -4.97 13.20
C ILE A 76 -21.10 -5.84 13.84
N GLY A 77 -20.89 -6.30 15.08
CA GLY A 77 -21.89 -7.08 15.81
C GLY A 77 -22.18 -8.47 15.21
N GLY A 78 -21.25 -9.03 14.43
CA GLY A 78 -21.41 -10.35 13.82
C GLY A 78 -22.42 -10.42 12.68
N LEU A 79 -22.72 -9.29 12.02
CA LEU A 79 -23.63 -9.24 10.87
C LEU A 79 -23.24 -10.27 9.80
N THR A 80 -24.22 -11.01 9.28
CA THR A 80 -24.02 -11.97 8.18
C THR A 80 -24.00 -11.26 6.81
N PHE A 81 -23.54 -11.95 5.77
CA PHE A 81 -23.65 -11.43 4.40
C PHE A 81 -25.08 -11.14 3.95
N GLU A 82 -26.06 -11.90 4.45
CA GLU A 82 -27.47 -11.64 4.16
C GLU A 82 -27.93 -10.33 4.77
N GLN A 83 -27.61 -10.11 6.04
CA GLN A 83 -27.98 -8.87 6.74
C GLN A 83 -27.27 -7.64 6.15
N ILE A 84 -25.99 -7.77 5.79
CA ILE A 84 -25.26 -6.70 5.10
C ILE A 84 -25.89 -6.40 3.75
N GLY A 85 -26.25 -7.43 2.98
CA GLY A 85 -26.91 -7.28 1.68
C GLY A 85 -28.26 -6.59 1.81
N GLU A 86 -29.09 -7.01 2.76
CA GLU A 86 -30.39 -6.41 3.06
C GLU A 86 -30.26 -4.91 3.39
N LEU A 87 -29.33 -4.54 4.28
CA LEU A 87 -29.09 -3.15 4.67
C LEU A 87 -28.57 -2.29 3.51
N ALA A 88 -27.79 -2.88 2.61
CA ALA A 88 -27.22 -2.19 1.46
C ALA A 88 -28.11 -2.23 0.20
N GLY A 89 -29.24 -2.92 0.25
CA GLY A 89 -30.13 -3.12 -0.91
C GLY A 89 -29.50 -3.96 -2.03
N CYS A 90 -28.61 -4.90 -1.69
CA CYS A 90 -27.96 -5.80 -2.65
C CYS A 90 -28.07 -7.27 -2.23
N THR A 91 -27.68 -8.19 -3.11
CA THR A 91 -27.79 -9.62 -2.81
C THR A 91 -26.64 -10.09 -1.91
N PRO A 92 -26.85 -11.13 -1.08
CA PRO A 92 -25.77 -11.72 -0.28
C PRO A 92 -24.59 -12.19 -1.13
N GLN A 93 -24.83 -12.64 -2.37
CA GLN A 93 -23.81 -13.05 -3.33
C GLN A 93 -22.93 -11.87 -3.77
N SER A 94 -23.51 -10.67 -3.92
CA SER A 94 -22.73 -9.45 -4.20
C SER A 94 -21.80 -9.10 -3.04
N VAL A 95 -22.27 -9.24 -1.80
CA VAL A 95 -21.45 -9.03 -0.59
C VAL A 95 -20.34 -10.07 -0.50
N HIS A 96 -20.66 -11.34 -0.73
CA HIS A 96 -19.67 -12.43 -0.74
C HIS A 96 -18.60 -12.20 -1.81
N LYS A 97 -18.98 -11.80 -3.03
CA LYS A 97 -18.03 -11.47 -4.09
C LYS A 97 -17.12 -10.33 -3.65
N LEU A 98 -17.68 -9.25 -3.10
CA LEU A 98 -16.90 -8.11 -2.63
C LEU A 98 -15.93 -8.50 -1.50
N ALA A 99 -16.31 -9.43 -0.63
CA ALA A 99 -15.44 -9.95 0.42
C ALA A 99 -14.27 -10.77 -0.15
N ASN A 100 -14.49 -11.52 -1.24
CA ASN A 100 -13.42 -12.20 -1.96
C ASN A 100 -12.49 -11.20 -2.66
N ASP A 101 -13.05 -10.22 -3.37
CA ASP A 101 -12.28 -9.15 -4.03
C ASP A 101 -11.40 -8.42 -3.00
N PHE A 102 -11.91 -8.16 -1.79
CA PHE A 102 -11.14 -7.58 -0.68
C PHE A 102 -9.94 -8.47 -0.29
N ARG A 103 -10.18 -9.77 -0.04
CA ARG A 103 -9.12 -10.70 0.40
C ARG A 103 -8.02 -10.86 -0.65
N GLU A 104 -8.41 -10.90 -1.92
CA GLU A 104 -7.47 -10.98 -3.04
C GLU A 104 -6.60 -9.72 -3.14
N ASN A 105 -7.19 -8.53 -3.02
CA ASN A 105 -6.46 -7.26 -3.13
C ASN A 105 -5.61 -6.93 -1.89
N THR A 106 -5.92 -7.52 -0.73
CA THR A 106 -5.20 -7.27 0.54
C THR A 106 -4.27 -8.40 0.96
N GLY A 107 -4.18 -9.47 0.16
CA GLY A 107 -3.34 -10.63 0.48
C GLY A 107 -3.84 -11.45 1.67
N MET A 108 -5.09 -11.26 2.11
CA MET A 108 -5.72 -12.02 3.19
C MET A 108 -6.25 -13.39 2.71
N GLN A 109 -5.59 -14.02 1.73
CA GLN A 109 -6.02 -15.32 1.24
C GLN A 109 -5.84 -16.38 2.33
N SER A 110 -6.92 -17.10 2.62
CA SER A 110 -6.94 -18.34 3.40
C SER A 110 -6.69 -19.53 2.50
#